data_AF-A0A0N4U3S8-F1
#
_entry.id   AF-A0A0N4U3S8-F1
#
_cell.length_a   1.000
_cell.length_b   1.000
_cell.length_c   1.000
_cell.angle_alpha   90.00
_cell.angle_beta   90.00
_cell.angle_gamma   90.00
#
_symmetry.space_group_name_H-M   'P 1'
#
loop_
_entity.id
_entity.type
_entity.pdbx_description
1 polymer ?
#
loop_
_entity_poly.entity_id
_entity_poly.type
_entity_poly.pdbx_seq_one_letter_code
_entity_poly.pdbx_strand_id
1 'polypeptide(L)'
;MEQEKKNKVEILFKAVGDAPIMKQPKWSVDEDKTIAWLASFIRQYLKLNSTENLFFFINQTFAPSLDQTVSNLKECYAVGESRLVMHYSLVYAWG
;
A
#
# COMPACT_ATOMS: atom_id res chain seq x y z
N MET A 1 -10.45 25.82 17.70
CA MET A 1 -10.87 24.65 16.91
C MET A 1 -9.61 23.99 16.39
N GLU A 2 -8.99 23.11 17.18
CA GLU A 2 -7.92 22.25 16.66
C GLU A 2 -8.56 21.31 15.64
N GLN A 3 -8.23 21.52 14.37
CA GLN A 3 -8.43 20.47 13.37
C GLN A 3 -7.68 19.25 13.90
N GLU A 4 -8.42 18.22 14.33
CA GLU A 4 -7.86 16.89 14.47
C GLU A 4 -7.18 16.56 13.14
N LYS A 5 -5.87 16.78 13.08
CA LYS A 5 -5.03 16.31 12.00
C LYS A 5 -5.11 14.80 12.12
N LYS A 6 -6.12 14.21 11.47
CA LYS A 6 -6.19 12.77 11.24
C LYS A 6 -4.83 12.41 10.67
N ASN A 7 -4.03 11.71 11.47
CA ASN A 7 -2.69 11.35 11.08
C ASN A 7 -2.83 10.41 9.88
N LYS A 8 -2.43 10.91 8.72
CA LYS A 8 -2.51 10.17 7.48
C LYS A 8 -1.12 9.95 6.91
N VAL A 9 -0.95 8.77 6.36
CA VAL A 9 0.24 8.36 5.63
C VAL A 9 -0.02 8.55 4.14
N GLU A 10 0.84 9.34 3.49
CA GLU A 10 0.88 9.39 2.04
C GLU A 10 1.54 8.11 1.50
N ILE A 11 0.85 7.43 0.59
CA ILE A 11 1.32 6.22 -0.10
C ILE A 11 1.29 6.47 -1.61
N LEU A 12 2.38 6.10 -2.28
CA LEU A 12 2.46 6.02 -3.74
C LEU A 12 2.47 4.56 -4.17
N PHE A 13 1.38 4.12 -4.80
CA PHE A 13 1.27 2.79 -5.39
C PHE A 13 1.91 2.72 -6.78
N LYS A 14 2.69 1.67 -7.02
CA LYS A 14 3.29 1.37 -8.33
C LYS A 14 2.92 -0.03 -8.79
N ALA A 15 2.32 -0.13 -9.96
CA ALA A 15 1.97 -1.41 -10.56
C ALA A 15 3.22 -2.17 -11.00
N VAL A 16 3.18 -3.49 -10.92
CA VAL A 16 4.26 -4.38 -11.34
C VAL A 16 3.69 -5.50 -12.19
N GLY A 17 4.40 -5.80 -13.29
CA GLY A 17 3.95 -6.79 -14.27
C GLY A 17 2.59 -6.43 -14.85
N ASP A 18 1.70 -7.43 -14.90
CA ASP A 18 0.36 -7.32 -15.50
C ASP A 18 -0.70 -6.75 -14.54
N ALA A 19 -0.29 -6.22 -13.37
CA ALA A 19 -1.23 -5.62 -12.44
C ALA A 19 -1.90 -4.37 -13.05
N PRO A 20 -3.24 -4.21 -12.96
CA PRO A 20 -3.93 -3.05 -13.51
C PRO A 20 -3.44 -1.74 -12.89
N ILE A 21 -3.06 -0.78 -13.74
CA ILE A 21 -2.52 0.51 -13.30
C ILE A 21 -3.65 1.37 -12.70
N MET A 22 -3.51 1.72 -11.42
CA MET A 22 -4.40 2.69 -10.76
C MET A 22 -4.36 4.06 -11.46
N LYS A 23 -5.53 4.62 -11.77
CA LYS A 23 -5.65 5.98 -12.33
C LYS A 23 -5.15 7.05 -11.37
N GLN A 24 -5.33 6.85 -10.07
CA GLN A 24 -4.81 7.70 -9.01
C GLN A 24 -3.85 6.87 -8.15
N PRO A 25 -2.52 6.94 -8.36
CA PRO A 25 -1.57 6.13 -7.60
C PRO A 25 -1.21 6.72 -6.23
N LYS A 26 -1.49 8.00 -6.00
CA LYS A 26 -1.21 8.70 -4.73
C LYS A 26 -2.44 8.69 -3.83
N TRP A 27 -2.27 8.15 -2.62
CA TRP A 27 -3.34 8.00 -1.63
C TRP A 27 -2.90 8.54 -0.29
N SER A 28 -3.88 9.00 0.49
CA SER A 28 -3.71 9.43 1.87
C SER A 28 -4.54 8.50 2.75
N VAL A 29 -3.87 7.61 3.47
CA VAL A 29 -4.48 6.51 4.23
C VAL A 29 -4.34 6.81 5.72
N ASP A 30 -5.37 6.52 6.51
CA ASP A 30 -5.29 6.68 7.96
C ASP A 30 -4.16 5.78 8.52
N GLU A 31 -3.38 6.32 9.45
CA GLU A 31 -2.13 5.71 9.92
C GLU A 31 -2.30 4.33 10.56
N ASP A 32 -3.49 4.07 11.13
CA ASP A 32 -3.88 2.85 11.84
C ASP A 32 -4.27 1.70 10.90
N LYS A 33 -4.41 1.96 9.60
CA LYS A 33 -4.84 0.94 8.64
C LYS A 33 -3.73 -0.06 8.38
N THR A 34 -4.11 -1.34 8.35
CA THR A 34 -3.20 -2.45 8.08
C THR A 34 -3.07 -2.75 6.59
N ILE A 35 -2.04 -3.50 6.22
CA ILE A 35 -1.89 -4.02 4.86
C ILE A 35 -3.06 -4.92 4.46
N ALA A 36 -3.64 -5.70 5.39
CA ALA A 36 -4.85 -6.49 5.12
C ALA A 36 -6.04 -5.60 4.67
N TRP A 37 -6.27 -4.50 5.39
CA TRP A 37 -7.33 -3.55 5.03
C TRP A 37 -7.06 -2.94 3.66
N LEU A 38 -5.81 -2.53 3.43
CA LEU A 38 -5.39 -1.94 2.17
C LEU A 38 -5.53 -2.92 1.00
N ALA A 39 -5.19 -4.20 1.20
CA ALA A 39 -5.36 -5.25 0.21
C ALA A 39 -6.82 -5.42 -0.19
N SER A 40 -7.72 -5.49 0.79
CA SER A 40 -9.17 -5.59 0.53
C SER A 40 -9.69 -4.37 -0.23
N PHE A 41 -9.28 -3.17 0.19
CA PHE A 41 -9.66 -1.92 -0.45
C PHE A 41 -9.16 -1.84 -1.91
N ILE A 42 -7.89 -2.15 -2.15
CA ILE A 42 -7.30 -2.09 -3.49
C ILE A 42 -7.85 -3.19 -4.40
N ARG A 43 -8.10 -4.41 -3.91
CA ARG A 43 -8.77 -5.46 -4.70
C ARG A 43 -10.13 -4.99 -5.20
N GLN A 44 -10.92 -4.34 -4.35
CA GLN A 44 -12.21 -3.78 -4.75
C GLN A 44 -12.06 -2.62 -5.74
N TYR A 45 -11.10 -1.71 -5.49
CA TYR A 45 -10.83 -0.57 -6.37
C TYR A 45 -10.42 -1.01 -7.78
N LEU A 46 -9.53 -2.01 -7.87
CA LEU A 46 -9.06 -2.59 -9.13
C LEU A 46 -10.05 -3.59 -9.75
N LYS A 47 -11.16 -3.90 -9.06
CA LYS A 47 -12.16 -4.89 -9.46
C LYS A 47 -11.56 -6.27 -9.74
N LEU A 48 -10.61 -6.68 -8.90
CA LEU A 48 -9.99 -8.00 -9.01
C LEU A 48 -11.00 -9.09 -8.63
N ASN A 49 -10.95 -10.18 -9.37
CA ASN A 49 -11.75 -11.37 -9.16
C ASN A 49 -11.30 -12.08 -7.87
N SER A 50 -12.17 -12.90 -7.29
CA SER A 50 -11.84 -13.66 -6.07
C SER A 50 -10.59 -14.54 -6.24
N THR A 51 -10.34 -15.04 -7.44
CA THR A 51 -9.21 -15.89 -7.82
C THR A 51 -7.89 -15.16 -8.02
N GLU A 52 -7.90 -13.83 -8.17
CA GLU A 52 -6.69 -13.05 -8.49
C GLU A 52 -5.95 -12.65 -7.21
N ASN A 53 -4.69 -13.03 -7.07
CA ASN A 53 -3.92 -12.61 -5.91
C ASN A 53 -3.53 -11.13 -6.01
N LEU A 54 -3.27 -10.50 -4.87
CA LEU A 54 -2.70 -9.16 -4.81
C LEU A 54 -1.63 -9.13 -3.73
N PHE A 55 -0.40 -8.91 -4.16
CA PHE A 55 0.77 -8.81 -3.29
C PHE A 55 1.24 -7.36 -3.25
N PHE A 56 1.74 -6.95 -2.08
CA PHE A 56 2.38 -5.66 -1.91
C PHE A 56 3.85 -5.85 -1.60
N PHE A 57 4.69 -4.91 -2.04
CA PHE A 57 6.12 -4.93 -1.78
C PHE A 57 6.62 -3.54 -1.38
N ILE A 58 7.44 -3.50 -0.34
CA ILE A 58 8.14 -2.28 0.08
C ILE A 58 9.54 -2.29 -0.51
N ASN A 59 9.96 -1.15 -1.05
CA ASN A 59 11.29 -0.95 -1.65
C ASN A 59 11.71 -1.99 -2.71
N GLN A 60 10.73 -2.66 -3.36
CA GLN A 60 10.98 -3.75 -4.33
C GLN A 60 11.82 -4.88 -3.73
N THR A 61 11.62 -5.19 -2.44
CA THR A 61 12.46 -6.17 -1.72
C THR A 61 11.62 -7.25 -1.07
N PHE A 62 10.65 -6.88 -0.24
CA PHE A 62 9.89 -7.86 0.56
C PHE A 62 8.41 -7.52 0.60
N ALA A 63 7.59 -8.53 0.87
CA ALA A 63 6.17 -8.36 1.14
C ALA A 63 5.95 -8.11 2.65
N PRO A 64 5.34 -6.97 3.05
CA PRO A 64 5.04 -6.72 4.46
C PRO A 64 3.97 -7.68 4.98
N SER A 65 3.98 -7.92 6.28
CA SER A 65 2.96 -8.75 6.92
C SER A 65 1.61 -8.03 6.92
N LEU A 66 0.52 -8.79 6.78
CA LEU A 66 -0.84 -8.25 6.60
C LEU A 66 -1.35 -7.49 7.83
N ASP A 67 -0.77 -7.73 9.02
CA ASP A 67 -1.05 -7.05 10.28
C ASP A 67 -0.25 -5.76 10.49
N GLN A 68 0.78 -5.49 9.67
CA GLN A 68 1.55 -4.25 9.78
C GLN A 68 0.70 -3.05 9.37
N THR A 69 0.79 -1.96 10.15
CA THR A 69 0.15 -0.69 9.84
C THR A 69 0.96 0.11 8.82
N VAL A 70 0.27 0.99 8.09
CA VAL A 70 0.92 1.90 7.13
C VAL A 70 1.85 2.91 7.82
N SER A 71 1.56 3.30 9.07
CA SER A 71 2.46 4.12 9.90
C SER A 71 3.79 3.44 10.14
N ASN A 72 3.75 2.22 10.68
CA ASN A 72 4.94 1.43 10.99
C ASN A 72 5.81 1.22 9.74
N LEU A 73 5.19 0.92 8.60
CA LEU A 73 5.91 0.76 7.33
C LEU A 73 6.56 2.06 6.84
N LYS A 74 5.87 3.20 6.99
CA LYS A 74 6.46 4.50 6.63
C LYS A 74 7.65 4.81 7.53
N GLU A 75 7.51 4.66 8.84
CA GLU A 75 8.55 4.97 9.82
C GLU A 75 9.80 4.09 9.61
N CYS A 76 9.62 2.81 9.33
CA CYS A 76 10.75 1.89 9.14
C CYS A 76 11.41 1.99 7.76
N TYR A 77 10.64 2.23 6.69
CA TYR A 77 11.13 2.01 5.31
C TYR A 77 11.10 3.24 4.40
N ALA A 78 10.54 4.36 4.86
CA ALA A 78 10.50 5.63 4.14
C ALA A 78 11.22 6.75 4.93
N VAL A 79 12.35 6.41 5.55
CA VAL A 79 13.15 7.34 6.35
C VAL A 79 13.66 8.49 5.48
N GLY A 80 13.34 9.73 5.86
CA GLY A 80 13.69 10.94 5.10
C GLY A 80 12.76 11.22 3.92
N GLU A 81 11.80 10.34 3.64
CA GLU A 81 10.83 10.50 2.55
C GLU A 81 9.48 11.00 3.08
N SER A 82 8.80 11.84 2.32
CA SER A 82 7.47 12.35 2.72
C SER A 82 6.37 11.28 2.65
N ARG A 83 6.61 10.19 1.91
CA ARG A 83 5.62 9.17 1.54
C ARG A 83 6.24 7.78 1.46
N LEU A 84 5.40 6.78 1.69
CA LEU A 84 5.73 5.37 1.49
C LEU A 84 5.52 4.99 0.02
N VAL A 85 6.54 4.42 -0.63
CA VAL A 85 6.40 3.84 -1.97
C VAL A 85 6.09 2.35 -1.83
N MET A 86 4.94 1.93 -2.33
CA MET A 86 4.48 0.55 -2.26
C MET A 86 4.23 0.02 -3.67
N HIS A 87 4.84 -1.11 -4.00
CA HIS A 87 4.60 -1.78 -5.26
C HIS A 87 3.50 -2.81 -5.08
N TYR A 88 2.69 -3.05 -6.10
CA TYR A 88 1.67 -4.09 -6.08
C TYR A 88 1.73 -4.94 -7.35
N SER A 89 1.46 -6.23 -7.20
CA SER A 89 1.54 -7.22 -8.27
C SER A 89 0.45 -8.29 -8.09
N LEU A 90 0.01 -8.89 -9.20
CA LEU A 90 -0.88 -10.06 -9.17
C LEU A 90 -0.12 -11.37 -8.90
N VAL A 91 1.20 -11.37 -9.12
CA VAL A 91 2.11 -12.49 -8.87
C VAL A 91 3.17 -12.09 -7.85
N TYR A 92 3.73 -13.07 -7.15
CA TYR A 92 4.80 -12.81 -6.21
C TYR A 92 6.08 -12.38 -6.96
N ALA A 93 6.48 -11.11 -6.83
CA ALA A 93 7.50 -10.48 -7.68
C ALA A 93 8.89 -10.38 -7.01
N TRP A 94 8.93 -10.17 -5.70
CA TRP A 94 10.17 -10.04 -4.91
C TRP A 94 10.01 -10.72 -3.55
N GLY A 95 11.13 -11.14 -2.96
CA GLY A 95 11.25 -11.76 -1.64
C GLY A 95 12.69 -12.13 -1.37
#